data_AF-A0A165NPA1-F1
#
_entry.id   AF-A0A165NPA1-F1
#
_cell.length_a   1.000
_cell.length_b   1.000
_cell.length_c   1.000
_cell.angle_alpha   90.00
_cell.angle_beta   90.00
_cell.angle_gamma   90.00
#
_symmetry.space_group_name_H-M   'P 1'
#
loop_
_entity.id
_entity.type
_entity.pdbx_description
1 polymer ?
#
loop_
_entity_poly.entity_id
_entity_poly.type
_entity_poly.pdbx_seq_one_letter_code
_entity_poly.pdbx_strand_id
1 'polypeptide(L)'
;MEVARDPDPETAGRRMLTIYSNAFMETVLEGLASPILAEVEAATELVNFIVSDTLALDQAANGKKLKSEERVFMLSQLAIRAQHLCHGDTWLFKLGGTRGFQLLLAHPDAQERSWLVGRELETSTALNTVLKSVQPDQPESVTTNTKEAALVCVKSAIDQLAQLENTEPQFKQRFDILSVH
;
A
#
# COMPACT_ATOMS: atom_id res chain seq x y z
N MET A 1 -16.88 37.23 -22.12
CA MET A 1 -15.47 37.37 -21.71
C MET A 1 -15.41 36.93 -20.25
N GLU A 2 -15.18 35.64 -20.04
CA GLU A 2 -15.17 35.03 -18.71
C GLU A 2 -13.82 35.38 -18.07
N VAL A 3 -13.86 36.24 -17.04
CA VAL A 3 -12.66 36.60 -16.29
C VAL A 3 -12.24 35.36 -15.52
N ALA A 4 -11.13 34.73 -15.94
CA ALA A 4 -10.51 33.66 -15.18
C ALA A 4 -10.24 34.20 -13.77
N ARG A 5 -11.01 33.72 -12.79
CA ARG A 5 -10.74 33.98 -11.38
C ARG A 5 -9.37 33.41 -11.08
N ASP A 6 -8.44 34.26 -10.64
CA ASP A 6 -7.19 33.80 -10.06
C ASP A 6 -7.52 32.78 -8.95
N PRO A 7 -6.86 31.61 -8.94
CA PRO A 7 -7.10 30.62 -7.92
C PRO A 7 -6.74 31.23 -6.56
N ASP A 8 -7.68 31.14 -5.61
CA ASP A 8 -7.49 31.56 -4.23
C ASP A 8 -6.15 31.01 -3.69
N PRO A 9 -5.26 31.86 -3.13
CA PRO A 9 -3.94 31.46 -2.66
C PRO A 9 -3.97 30.29 -1.67
N GLU A 10 -5.06 30.11 -0.90
CA GLU A 10 -5.23 28.96 -0.02
C GLU A 10 -5.41 27.65 -0.82
N THR A 11 -6.14 27.72 -1.93
CA THR A 11 -6.34 26.60 -2.87
C THR A 11 -5.06 26.29 -3.65
N ALA A 12 -4.30 27.31 -4.04
CA ALA A 12 -2.99 27.15 -4.68
C ALA A 12 -1.96 26.51 -3.72
N GLY A 13 -1.92 26.96 -2.47
CA GLY A 13 -1.05 26.39 -1.42
C GLY A 13 -1.38 24.93 -1.10
N ARG A 14 -2.67 24.58 -0.99
CA ARG A 14 -3.11 23.19 -0.81
C ARG A 14 -2.74 22.29 -2.00
N ARG A 15 -2.94 22.76 -3.24
CA ARG A 15 -2.53 22.01 -4.46
C ARG A 15 -1.03 21.79 -4.52
N MET A 16 -0.25 22.80 -4.17
CA MET A 16 1.21 22.72 -4.16
C MET A 16 1.72 21.68 -3.15
N LEU A 17 1.14 21.66 -1.94
CA LEU A 17 1.40 20.62 -0.94
C LEU A 17 1.02 19.21 -1.42
N THR A 18 -0.09 19.06 -2.16
CA THR A 18 -0.49 17.78 -2.76
C THR A 18 0.49 17.31 -3.85
N ILE A 19 1.01 18.22 -4.69
CA ILE A 19 1.97 17.89 -5.74
C ILE A 19 3.31 17.45 -5.13
N TYR A 20 3.83 18.19 -4.15
CA TYR A 20 5.07 17.80 -3.47
C TYR A 20 4.92 16.49 -2.69
N SER A 21 3.75 16.24 -2.10
CA SER A 21 3.44 14.97 -1.43
C SER A 21 3.43 13.79 -2.40
N ASN A 22 2.89 13.96 -3.61
CA ASN A 22 2.84 12.91 -4.62
C ASN A 22 4.22 12.58 -5.22
N ALA A 23 4.99 13.60 -5.60
CA ALA A 23 6.35 13.42 -6.12
C ALA A 23 7.24 12.77 -5.08
N PHE A 24 7.14 13.20 -3.82
CA PHE A 24 7.83 12.58 -2.70
C PHE A 24 7.46 11.09 -2.57
N MET A 25 6.17 10.74 -2.50
CA MET A 25 5.75 9.33 -2.38
C MET A 25 6.20 8.46 -3.56
N GLU A 26 6.26 9.03 -4.76
CA GLU A 26 6.75 8.35 -5.96
C GLU A 26 8.25 8.08 -5.87
N THR A 27 9.05 9.11 -5.59
CA THR A 27 10.51 8.99 -5.43
C THR A 27 10.88 8.01 -4.31
N VAL A 28 10.15 8.01 -3.21
CA VAL A 28 10.40 7.07 -2.09
C VAL A 28 10.20 5.63 -2.53
N LEU A 29 9.12 5.32 -3.27
CA LEU A 29 8.91 3.95 -3.74
C LEU A 29 9.84 3.56 -4.89
N GLU A 30 10.20 4.48 -5.77
CA GLU A 30 11.24 4.24 -6.77
C GLU A 30 12.59 3.91 -6.13
N GLY A 31 12.91 4.55 -4.99
CA GLY A 31 14.09 4.21 -4.19
C GLY A 31 14.12 2.74 -3.75
N LEU A 32 12.97 2.12 -3.49
CA LEU A 32 12.89 0.67 -3.20
C LEU A 32 13.24 -0.22 -4.39
N ALA A 33 13.12 0.31 -5.60
CA ALA A 33 13.51 -0.36 -6.84
C ALA A 33 14.99 -0.10 -7.21
N SER A 34 15.74 0.65 -6.40
CA SER A 34 17.13 0.96 -6.71
C SER A 34 18.02 -0.29 -6.73
N PRO A 35 19.00 -0.36 -7.64
CA PRO A 35 20.06 -1.37 -7.59
C PRO A 35 21.10 -1.09 -6.48
N ILE A 36 21.08 0.10 -5.87
CA ILE A 36 22.03 0.53 -4.84
C ILE A 36 21.41 0.25 -3.47
N LEU A 37 22.06 -0.62 -2.68
CA LEU A 37 21.55 -1.04 -1.37
C LEU A 37 21.28 0.15 -0.43
N ALA A 38 22.18 1.13 -0.38
CA ALA A 38 22.02 2.30 0.48
C ALA A 38 20.77 3.14 0.14
N GLU A 39 20.37 3.21 -1.13
CA GLU A 39 19.15 3.91 -1.55
C GLU A 39 17.89 3.12 -1.14
N VAL A 40 17.95 1.78 -1.27
CA VAL A 40 16.87 0.89 -0.81
C VAL A 40 16.68 1.00 0.70
N GLU A 41 17.77 1.03 1.47
CA GLU A 41 17.74 1.17 2.92
C GLU A 41 17.12 2.50 3.35
N ALA A 42 17.58 3.62 2.77
CA ALA A 42 17.02 4.94 3.03
C ALA A 42 15.53 5.05 2.66
N ALA A 43 15.14 4.50 1.50
CA ALA A 43 13.75 4.43 1.10
C ALA A 43 12.90 3.56 2.04
N THR A 44 13.46 2.43 2.50
CA THR A 44 12.81 1.53 3.46
C THR A 44 12.58 2.22 4.80
N GLU A 45 13.59 2.92 5.32
CA GLU A 45 13.45 3.73 6.54
C GLU A 45 12.35 4.78 6.39
N LEU A 46 12.29 5.45 5.24
CA LEU A 46 11.31 6.50 5.00
C LEU A 46 9.89 5.95 4.84
N VAL A 47 9.70 4.81 4.18
CA VAL A 47 8.40 4.12 4.15
C VAL A 47 8.01 3.65 5.53
N ASN A 48 8.93 3.05 6.29
CA ASN A 48 8.64 2.63 7.67
C ASN A 48 8.30 3.82 8.56
N PHE A 49 8.93 4.97 8.37
CA PHE A 49 8.56 6.22 9.01
C PHE A 49 7.15 6.63 8.59
N ILE A 50 6.79 6.63 7.31
CA ILE A 50 5.42 6.98 6.90
C ILE A 50 4.41 5.98 7.47
N VAL A 51 4.71 4.69 7.49
CA VAL A 51 3.81 3.67 8.03
C VAL A 51 3.70 3.75 9.56
N SER A 52 4.80 4.04 10.28
CA SER A 52 4.88 4.01 11.75
C SER A 52 4.66 5.39 12.40
N ASP A 53 5.20 6.48 11.85
CA ASP A 53 5.09 7.82 12.41
C ASP A 53 3.80 8.54 12.02
N THR A 54 3.14 8.15 10.92
CA THR A 54 1.70 8.46 10.73
C THR A 54 0.87 7.95 11.93
N LEU A 55 1.39 6.97 12.68
CA LEU A 55 0.80 6.42 13.90
C LEU A 55 1.40 7.04 15.17
N ALA A 56 2.69 7.37 15.20
CA ALA A 56 3.32 8.04 16.33
C ALA A 56 2.89 9.51 16.48
N LEU A 57 2.62 10.22 15.37
CA LEU A 57 2.01 11.55 15.36
C LEU A 57 0.58 11.53 15.93
N ASP A 58 -0.07 10.37 15.99
CA ASP A 58 -1.32 10.18 16.73
C ASP A 58 -1.06 10.23 18.26
N GLN A 59 0.08 9.75 18.73
CA GLN A 59 0.35 9.60 20.17
C GLN A 59 1.03 10.83 20.81
N ALA A 60 1.62 11.73 20.02
CA ALA A 60 2.32 12.92 20.53
C ALA A 60 1.34 14.03 20.96
N ALA A 61 1.27 14.27 22.28
CA ALA A 61 0.29 15.06 23.04
C ALA A 61 0.14 16.57 22.72
N ASN A 62 0.57 17.08 21.56
CA ASN A 62 0.31 18.46 21.10
C ASN A 62 0.24 18.63 19.57
N GLY A 63 0.39 17.56 18.78
CA GLY A 63 0.12 17.58 17.34
C GLY A 63 -1.36 17.32 17.08
N LYS A 64 -1.99 18.00 16.13
CA LYS A 64 -3.29 17.55 15.61
C LYS A 64 -3.11 16.12 15.11
N LYS A 65 -3.73 15.14 15.77
CA LYS A 65 -3.84 13.77 15.30
C LYS A 65 -4.25 13.78 13.82
N LEU A 66 -3.49 13.10 12.97
CA LEU A 66 -3.93 12.82 11.61
C LEU A 66 -5.23 12.01 11.71
N LYS A 67 -6.28 12.50 11.06
CA LYS A 67 -7.56 11.79 11.03
C LYS A 67 -7.33 10.44 10.37
N SER A 68 -8.10 9.43 10.79
CA SER A 68 -8.06 8.09 10.20
C SER A 68 -8.19 8.13 8.66
N GLU A 69 -9.02 9.03 8.13
CA GLU A 69 -9.21 9.25 6.70
C GLU A 69 -7.93 9.72 5.99
N GLU A 70 -7.18 10.63 6.61
CA GLU A 70 -5.93 11.16 6.07
C GLU A 70 -4.84 10.09 6.08
N ARG A 71 -4.80 9.25 7.14
CA ARG A 71 -3.90 8.09 7.21
C ARG A 71 -4.20 7.08 6.11
N VAL A 72 -5.46 6.66 6.00
CA VAL A 72 -5.92 5.71 4.97
C VAL A 72 -5.64 6.26 3.57
N PHE A 73 -5.83 7.56 3.35
CA PHE A 73 -5.51 8.20 2.08
C PHE A 73 -4.02 8.11 1.76
N MET A 74 -3.12 8.46 2.69
CA MET A 74 -1.67 8.38 2.46
C MET A 74 -1.20 6.95 2.19
N LEU A 75 -1.65 5.98 3.00
CA LEU A 75 -1.32 4.57 2.80
C LEU A 75 -1.85 4.05 1.46
N SER A 76 -3.06 4.48 1.06
CA SER A 76 -3.62 4.17 -0.26
C SER A 76 -2.76 4.75 -1.40
N GLN A 77 -2.24 5.97 -1.24
CA GLN A 77 -1.36 6.58 -2.25
C GLN A 77 -0.05 5.80 -2.41
N LEU A 78 0.55 5.34 -1.32
CA LEU A 78 1.72 4.45 -1.37
C LEU A 78 1.37 3.11 -2.02
N ALA A 79 0.25 2.48 -1.65
CA ALA A 79 -0.19 1.22 -2.22
C ALA A 79 -0.40 1.28 -3.74
N ILE A 80 -1.01 2.36 -4.24
CA ILE A 80 -1.21 2.59 -5.69
C ILE A 80 0.13 2.65 -6.44
N ARG A 81 1.15 3.27 -5.83
CA ARG A 81 2.48 3.40 -6.44
C ARG A 81 3.26 2.09 -6.37
N ALA A 82 3.15 1.36 -5.26
CA ALA A 82 3.70 0.01 -5.14
C ALA A 82 3.09 -0.92 -6.21
N GLN A 83 1.77 -0.83 -6.42
CA GLN A 83 1.07 -1.52 -7.49
C GLN A 83 1.61 -1.14 -8.87
N HIS A 84 1.85 0.15 -9.13
CA HIS A 84 2.41 0.60 -10.40
C HIS A 84 3.78 -0.05 -10.66
N LEU A 85 4.66 -0.07 -9.65
CA LEU A 85 5.97 -0.71 -9.75
C LEU A 85 5.89 -2.23 -10.00
N CYS A 86 4.90 -2.93 -9.44
CA CYS A 86 4.65 -4.34 -9.75
C CYS A 86 4.37 -4.61 -11.24
N HIS A 87 3.87 -3.62 -11.97
CA HIS A 87 3.63 -3.69 -13.42
C HIS A 87 4.79 -3.11 -14.24
N GLY A 88 5.85 -2.62 -13.61
CA GLY A 88 6.99 -2.01 -14.28
C GLY A 88 7.78 -3.02 -15.13
N ASP A 89 8.45 -2.54 -16.17
CA ASP A 89 9.08 -3.39 -17.18
C ASP A 89 10.28 -4.20 -16.65
N THR A 90 11.01 -3.65 -15.69
CA THR A 90 12.23 -4.29 -15.14
C THR A 90 11.93 -5.14 -13.91
N TRP A 91 12.79 -6.13 -13.61
CA TRP A 91 12.68 -6.91 -12.38
C TRP A 91 12.94 -6.06 -11.13
N LEU A 92 13.73 -4.99 -11.25
CA LEU A 92 14.01 -4.02 -10.20
C LEU A 92 12.73 -3.28 -9.78
N PHE A 93 11.92 -2.81 -10.73
CA PHE A 93 10.63 -2.21 -10.41
C PHE A 93 9.68 -3.20 -9.75
N LYS A 94 9.60 -4.43 -10.26
CA LYS A 94 8.77 -5.49 -9.66
C LYS A 94 9.19 -5.80 -8.21
N LEU A 95 10.50 -5.83 -7.95
CA LEU A 95 11.05 -5.99 -6.61
C LEU A 95 10.74 -4.78 -5.71
N GLY A 96 10.85 -3.56 -6.23
CA GLY A 96 10.48 -2.33 -5.51
C GLY A 96 9.00 -2.31 -5.12
N GLY A 97 8.11 -2.66 -6.05
CA GLY A 97 6.67 -2.78 -5.76
C GLY A 97 6.38 -3.87 -4.72
N THR A 98 7.06 -5.02 -4.82
CA THR A 98 6.99 -6.09 -3.83
C THR A 98 7.43 -5.64 -2.44
N ARG A 99 8.59 -4.97 -2.34
CA ARG A 99 9.10 -4.40 -1.09
C ARG A 99 8.13 -3.38 -0.51
N GLY A 100 7.57 -2.50 -1.34
CA GLY A 100 6.56 -1.54 -0.94
C GLY A 100 5.35 -2.21 -0.29
N PHE A 101 4.81 -3.26 -0.90
CA PHE A 101 3.73 -4.04 -0.30
C PHE A 101 4.16 -4.78 0.97
N GLN A 102 5.36 -5.33 1.04
CA GLN A 102 5.85 -5.96 2.29
C GLN A 102 5.86 -4.96 3.44
N LEU A 103 6.32 -3.72 3.22
CA LEU A 103 6.36 -2.68 4.25
C LEU A 103 4.96 -2.22 4.66
N LEU A 104 4.06 -2.02 3.69
CA LEU A 104 2.67 -1.64 3.96
C LEU A 104 1.88 -2.74 4.68
N LEU A 105 2.19 -4.01 4.40
CA LEU A 105 1.53 -5.18 4.99
C LEU A 105 2.19 -5.66 6.30
N ALA A 106 3.41 -5.21 6.61
CA ALA A 106 4.14 -5.59 7.82
C ALA A 106 3.53 -5.01 9.11
N HIS A 107 2.53 -4.13 9.00
CA HIS A 107 1.93 -3.52 10.17
C HIS A 107 1.19 -4.57 11.02
N PRO A 108 1.54 -4.73 12.31
CA PRO A 108 0.99 -5.79 13.16
C PRO A 108 -0.48 -5.56 13.51
N ASP A 109 -0.94 -4.30 13.55
CA ASP A 109 -2.33 -3.97 13.82
C ASP A 109 -3.20 -4.17 12.57
N ALA A 110 -4.22 -5.02 12.69
CA ALA A 110 -5.22 -5.26 11.64
C ALA A 110 -6.11 -4.03 11.37
N GLN A 111 -6.33 -3.18 12.37
CA GLN A 111 -7.13 -1.94 12.22
C GLN A 111 -6.40 -0.91 11.35
N GLU A 112 -5.07 -0.90 11.42
CA GLU A 112 -4.20 -0.08 10.57
C GLU A 112 -4.00 -0.67 9.16
N ARG A 113 -4.48 -1.90 8.90
CA ARG A 113 -4.65 -2.45 7.55
C ARG A 113 -6.00 -2.11 6.91
N SER A 114 -6.77 -1.20 7.51
CA SER A 114 -8.04 -0.71 6.92
C SER A 114 -7.89 -0.13 5.51
N TRP A 115 -6.71 0.37 5.13
CA TRP A 115 -6.42 0.79 3.76
C TRP A 115 -6.50 -0.34 2.74
N LEU A 116 -6.31 -1.60 3.16
CA LEU A 116 -6.37 -2.77 2.31
C LEU A 116 -7.81 -3.17 1.98
N VAL A 117 -8.78 -2.77 2.82
CA VAL A 117 -10.21 -3.09 2.66
C VAL A 117 -10.72 -2.60 1.32
N GLY A 118 -11.20 -3.54 0.49
CA GLY A 118 -11.67 -3.27 -0.87
C GLY A 118 -10.56 -3.21 -1.92
N ARG A 119 -9.29 -3.42 -1.52
CA ARG A 119 -8.10 -3.45 -2.38
C ARG A 119 -7.34 -4.78 -2.31
N GLU A 120 -7.83 -5.75 -1.55
CA GLU A 120 -7.20 -7.07 -1.39
C GLU A 120 -6.96 -7.75 -2.75
N LEU A 121 -7.99 -7.69 -3.61
CA LEU A 121 -7.93 -8.30 -4.93
C LEU A 121 -6.95 -7.57 -5.86
N GLU A 122 -6.95 -6.25 -5.85
CA GLU A 122 -6.03 -5.43 -6.66
C GLU A 122 -4.57 -5.69 -6.23
N THR A 123 -4.32 -5.71 -4.92
CA THR A 123 -3.01 -6.00 -4.33
C THR A 123 -2.55 -7.42 -4.68
N SER A 124 -3.42 -8.41 -4.51
CA SER A 124 -3.12 -9.80 -4.84
C SER A 124 -2.87 -9.98 -6.34
N THR A 125 -3.61 -9.26 -7.19
CA THR A 125 -3.43 -9.28 -8.65
C THR A 125 -2.09 -8.69 -9.04
N ALA A 126 -1.70 -7.56 -8.45
CA ALA A 126 -0.41 -6.92 -8.71
C ALA A 126 0.76 -7.84 -8.35
N LEU A 127 0.72 -8.49 -7.18
CA LEU A 127 1.75 -9.44 -6.74
C LEU A 127 1.77 -10.68 -7.63
N ASN A 128 0.61 -11.19 -8.06
CA ASN A 128 0.53 -12.30 -9.00
C ASN A 128 1.11 -11.94 -10.39
N THR A 129 0.93 -10.71 -10.86
CA THR A 129 1.56 -10.21 -12.10
C THR A 129 3.08 -10.29 -12.00
N VAL A 130 3.67 -9.93 -10.86
CA VAL A 130 5.11 -10.09 -10.63
C VAL A 130 5.49 -11.57 -10.74
N LEU A 131 4.83 -12.46 -10.00
CA LEU A 131 5.14 -13.90 -10.02
C LEU A 131 5.07 -14.53 -11.43
N LYS A 132 4.09 -14.10 -12.25
CA LYS A 132 3.93 -14.57 -13.63
C LYS A 132 5.00 -14.07 -14.59
N SER A 133 5.67 -12.97 -14.26
CA SER A 133 6.61 -12.28 -15.15
C SER A 133 8.07 -12.45 -14.74
N VAL A 134 8.36 -13.12 -13.62
CA VAL A 134 9.74 -13.44 -13.23
C VAL A 134 10.35 -14.42 -14.23
N GLN A 135 11.53 -14.07 -14.75
CA GLN A 135 12.32 -14.93 -15.63
C GLN A 135 13.36 -15.74 -14.82
N PRO A 136 13.80 -16.92 -15.31
CA PRO A 136 14.70 -17.80 -14.55
C PRO A 136 16.08 -17.21 -14.21
N ASP A 137 16.53 -16.21 -14.96
CA ASP A 137 17.81 -15.52 -14.80
C ASP A 137 17.74 -14.34 -13.80
N GLN A 138 16.55 -14.01 -13.31
CA GLN A 138 16.33 -12.94 -12.34
C GLN A 138 16.59 -13.42 -10.90
N PRO A 139 16.89 -12.50 -9.96
CA PRO A 139 17.17 -12.88 -8.58
C PRO A 139 15.99 -13.60 -7.91
N GLU A 140 16.29 -14.70 -7.21
CA GLU A 140 15.30 -15.51 -6.49
C GLU A 140 14.52 -14.67 -5.46
N SER A 141 15.16 -13.65 -4.88
CA SER A 141 14.54 -12.72 -3.93
C SER A 141 13.28 -12.06 -4.48
N VAL A 142 13.16 -11.85 -5.80
CA VAL A 142 11.92 -11.32 -6.41
C VAL A 142 10.79 -12.31 -6.16
N THR A 143 10.98 -13.58 -6.52
CA THR A 143 9.96 -14.61 -6.36
C THR A 143 9.61 -14.84 -4.90
N THR A 144 10.61 -14.98 -4.03
CA THR A 144 10.41 -15.30 -2.61
C THR A 144 9.67 -14.18 -1.90
N ASN A 145 10.14 -12.93 -2.04
CA ASN A 145 9.50 -11.79 -1.39
C ASN A 145 8.07 -11.56 -1.88
N THR A 146 7.81 -11.76 -3.19
CA THR A 146 6.47 -11.59 -3.74
C THR A 146 5.51 -12.66 -3.23
N LYS A 147 5.95 -13.92 -3.09
CA LYS A 147 5.14 -14.99 -2.49
C LYS A 147 4.78 -14.68 -1.04
N GLU A 148 5.74 -14.20 -0.26
CA GLU A 148 5.51 -13.81 1.15
C GLU A 148 4.49 -12.67 1.25
N ALA A 149 4.66 -11.61 0.48
CA ALA A 149 3.72 -10.48 0.44
C ALA A 149 2.30 -10.93 0.04
N ALA A 150 2.21 -11.77 -1.00
CA ALA A 150 0.92 -12.29 -1.47
C ALA A 150 0.24 -13.14 -0.40
N LEU A 151 1.00 -13.98 0.30
CA LEU A 151 0.48 -14.79 1.40
C LEU A 151 -0.08 -13.93 2.54
N VAL A 152 0.62 -12.85 2.91
CA VAL A 152 0.14 -11.92 3.94
C VAL A 152 -1.16 -11.24 3.49
N CYS A 153 -1.22 -10.78 2.24
CA CYS A 153 -2.43 -10.16 1.68
C CYS A 153 -3.63 -11.13 1.70
N VAL A 154 -3.43 -12.37 1.24
CA VAL A 154 -4.49 -13.40 1.22
C VAL A 154 -4.94 -13.77 2.63
N LYS A 155 -4.01 -13.96 3.57
CA LYS A 155 -4.36 -14.21 4.98
C LYS A 155 -5.19 -13.08 5.56
N SER A 156 -4.78 -11.84 5.31
CA SER A 156 -5.52 -10.65 5.75
C SER A 156 -6.95 -10.63 5.21
N ALA A 157 -7.15 -11.00 3.94
CA ALA A 157 -8.48 -11.07 3.32
C ALA A 157 -9.35 -12.19 3.95
N ILE A 158 -8.75 -13.36 4.19
CA ILE A 158 -9.43 -14.49 4.84
C ILE A 158 -9.85 -14.12 6.26
N ASP A 159 -8.98 -13.47 7.03
CA ASP A 159 -9.27 -13.05 8.40
C ASP A 159 -10.45 -12.07 8.45
N GLN A 160 -10.53 -11.13 7.49
CA GLN A 160 -11.67 -10.22 7.37
C GLN A 160 -12.98 -10.95 7.00
N LEU A 161 -12.92 -11.92 6.09
CA LEU A 161 -14.09 -12.74 5.75
C LEU A 161 -14.60 -13.53 6.96
N ALA A 162 -13.69 -14.09 7.76
CA ALA A 162 -14.05 -14.78 9.00
C ALA A 162 -14.71 -13.85 10.02
N GLN A 163 -14.31 -12.56 10.07
CA GLN A 163 -14.98 -11.57 10.92
C GLN A 163 -16.39 -11.23 10.42
N LEU A 164 -16.63 -11.22 9.11
CA LEU A 164 -17.97 -11.02 8.53
C LEU A 164 -18.91 -12.19 8.85
N GLU A 165 -18.40 -13.44 8.84
CA GLU A 165 -19.20 -14.61 9.22
C GLU A 165 -19.70 -14.53 10.68
N ASN A 166 -18.93 -13.87 11.55
CA ASN A 166 -19.25 -13.70 12.96
C ASN A 166 -20.12 -12.46 13.25
N THR A 167 -20.10 -11.45 12.40
CA THR A 167 -20.84 -10.19 12.58
C THR A 167 -22.13 -10.10 11.77
N GLU A 168 -22.23 -10.82 10.64
CA GLU A 168 -23.41 -10.87 9.79
C GLU A 168 -24.01 -12.30 9.72
N PRO A 169 -25.07 -12.60 10.49
CA PRO A 169 -25.69 -13.94 10.48
C PRO A 169 -26.26 -14.36 9.12
N GLN A 170 -26.55 -13.39 8.23
CA GLN A 170 -26.99 -13.64 6.85
C GLN A 170 -25.85 -14.10 5.93
N PHE A 171 -24.61 -13.72 6.24
CA PHE A 171 -23.43 -14.12 5.47
C PHE A 171 -23.10 -15.60 5.71
N LYS A 172 -23.12 -16.04 6.97
CA LYS A 172 -22.95 -17.45 7.36
C LYS A 172 -23.96 -18.37 6.66
N GLN A 173 -25.24 -17.98 6.63
CA GLN A 173 -26.27 -18.73 5.90
C GLN A 173 -25.99 -18.88 4.41
N ARG A 174 -25.46 -17.85 3.74
CA ARG A 174 -25.14 -17.91 2.30
C ARG A 174 -23.87 -18.72 2.04
N PHE A 175 -22.88 -18.66 2.92
CA PHE A 175 -21.61 -19.38 2.78
C PHE A 175 -21.78 -20.88 3.05
N ASP A 176 -22.61 -21.26 4.02
CA ASP A 176 -22.95 -22.65 4.30
C ASP A 176 -23.67 -23.31 3.12
N ILE A 177 -24.52 -22.58 2.39
CA ILE A 177 -25.18 -23.09 1.17
C ILE A 177 -24.17 -23.38 0.05
N LEU A 178 -23.07 -22.63 -0.04
CA LEU A 178 -22.03 -22.80 -1.06
C LEU A 178 -21.01 -23.90 -0.72
N SER A 179 -20.88 -24.26 0.57
CA SER A 179 -19.89 -25.25 1.05
C SER A 179 -20.39 -26.70 1.02
N VAL A 180 -21.66 -26.91 0.62
CA VAL A 180 -22.26 -28.24 0.45
C VAL A 180 -22.19 -28.62 -1.03
N HIS A 181 -21.00 -28.83 -1.61
CA HIS A 181 -20.78 -29.58 -2.86
C HIS A 181 -19.37 -30.16 -2.90
#